data_AF-A0A1F8J0C9-F1
#
_entry.id   AF-A0A1F8J0C9-F1
#
_cell.length_a   1.000
_cell.length_b   1.000
_cell.length_c   1.000
_cell.angle_alpha   90.00
_cell.angle_beta   90.00
_cell.angle_gamma   90.00
#
_symmetry.space_group_name_H-M   'P 1'
#
loop_
_entity.id
_entity.type
_entity.pdbx_description
1 polymer ?
#
loop_
_entity_poly.entity_id
_entity_poly.type
_entity_poly.pdbx_seq_one_letter_code
_entity_poly.pdbx_strand_id
1 'polypeptide(L)'
;MQCPEDSEFLFIDHFSEALYQEALHWVNGTRRVAMISKEPVESRDSRIQIYLLESPLQKEKILKQIAWSAVFQKMHVVGSKYKKELEKFHLAAHLIVSDAAGYWVKPIANARANAAPFKRGLFFRHAFQNVPAVIVGAGPSLKKNGHLLKELKGRALIFAGGSALNAIDVEPDFAAAIDAEAPCRKYPFSEVPFCFQARVNPLNLSQMQGDKILFPDGSSNILNWLFEEEEFFDGGWTVGNFLTGVASFWGCSPIIFVGMDLCYAGGEKYTGLPNDQEACLVEVDGHFTQRDWLMAALWTRDKAQGKGWINATEGGILGLEEKRLQDLVFPERQLDVKSVLARGALHTVRRWNEWDQFLKKSQTDLQPLEDHPIYHQLLLPLWNIWQPIFEREVAKDPRQKIEHHQQMFFLNVLAEHRYAEMDSRIGDLTQLRDKLYYISGALYSRTQEDKKEYFYENGSPKTIECYADGRLSGESLLYWPNGRLKRKCSLLRGVREGWDQMLSPHGIVLDEGFYRKGEPVGVHRRCNRRGQLIEEIEYLEKPRFNLRRWDDEGQIRVNTRWVDDIHYEERAWDRFENKWVEKRGRFDGKKLMDL
;
A
#
# COMPACT_ATOMS: atom_id res chain seq x y z
N MET A 1 14.87 19.42 -23.44
CA MET A 1 14.66 18.17 -22.67
C MET A 1 13.61 17.30 -23.35
N GLN A 2 13.92 16.06 -23.75
CA GLN A 2 12.88 15.08 -24.09
C GLN A 2 12.32 14.52 -22.78
N CYS A 3 11.05 14.77 -22.48
CA CYS A 3 10.41 14.31 -21.24
C CYS A 3 9.04 13.69 -21.58
N PRO A 4 8.65 12.56 -20.98
CA PRO A 4 7.32 11.98 -21.16
C PRO A 4 6.21 12.97 -20.81
N GLU A 5 5.11 12.97 -21.56
CA GLU A 5 3.99 13.91 -21.37
C GLU A 5 3.33 13.80 -19.99
N ASP A 6 3.38 12.61 -19.39
CA ASP A 6 2.78 12.30 -18.09
C ASP A 6 3.70 12.59 -16.90
N SER A 7 4.89 13.16 -17.13
CA SER A 7 5.81 13.54 -16.06
C SER A 7 5.28 14.75 -15.28
N GLU A 8 5.29 14.62 -13.95
CA GLU A 8 4.83 15.66 -13.01
C GLU A 8 6.01 16.29 -12.25
N PHE A 9 7.14 15.59 -12.18
CA PHE A 9 8.35 16.06 -11.52
C PHE A 9 9.58 15.73 -12.38
N LEU A 10 10.45 16.71 -12.61
CA LEU A 10 11.73 16.49 -13.28
C LEU A 10 12.90 16.66 -12.31
N PHE A 11 13.84 15.72 -12.36
CA PHE A 11 15.13 15.86 -11.72
C PHE A 11 16.24 16.04 -12.75
N ILE A 12 17.06 17.08 -12.55
CA ILE A 12 18.23 17.42 -13.35
C ILE A 12 19.42 17.49 -12.40
N ASP A 13 20.49 16.76 -12.68
CA ASP A 13 21.58 16.57 -11.70
C ASP A 13 22.65 17.65 -11.69
N HIS A 14 22.45 18.68 -12.49
CA HIS A 14 23.28 19.87 -12.53
C HIS A 14 22.45 21.09 -12.94
N PHE A 15 22.90 22.27 -12.53
CA PHE A 15 22.35 23.54 -12.93
C PHE A 15 23.12 24.08 -14.14
N SER A 16 22.39 24.60 -15.13
CA SER A 16 22.92 25.49 -16.16
C SER A 16 21.83 26.48 -16.54
N GLU A 17 22.20 27.68 -16.97
CA GLU A 17 21.23 28.72 -17.33
C GLU A 17 20.30 28.24 -18.46
N ALA A 18 20.83 27.52 -19.45
CA ALA A 18 20.04 26.96 -20.55
C ALA A 18 18.98 25.97 -20.04
N LEU A 19 19.35 25.02 -19.17
CA LEU A 19 18.41 24.06 -18.60
C LEU A 19 17.39 24.72 -17.67
N TYR A 20 17.81 25.76 -16.95
CA TYR A 20 16.91 26.54 -16.11
C TYR A 20 15.85 27.28 -16.95
N GLN A 21 16.23 27.88 -18.08
CA GLN A 21 15.28 28.48 -19.00
C GLN A 21 14.33 27.43 -19.59
N GLU A 22 14.81 26.25 -19.99
CA GLU A 22 13.92 25.17 -20.44
C GLU A 22 12.95 24.70 -19.33
N ALA A 23 13.45 24.59 -18.09
CA ALA A 23 12.64 24.22 -16.94
C ALA A 23 11.52 25.24 -16.68
N LEU A 24 11.80 26.54 -16.80
CA LEU A 24 10.81 27.62 -16.67
C LEU A 24 9.66 27.49 -17.69
N HIS A 25 9.95 27.06 -18.92
CA HIS A 25 8.93 26.82 -19.94
C HIS A 25 8.12 25.54 -19.66
N TRP A 26 8.73 24.55 -19.02
CA TRP A 26 8.10 23.27 -18.74
C TRP A 26 7.19 23.29 -17.50
N VAL A 27 7.54 24.08 -16.47
CA VAL A 27 6.72 24.21 -15.26
C VAL A 27 5.36 24.86 -15.55
N ASN A 28 4.30 24.06 -15.51
CA ASN A 28 2.93 24.52 -15.62
C ASN A 28 2.03 23.80 -14.61
N GLY A 29 1.14 24.54 -13.95
CA GLY A 29 0.25 24.01 -12.92
C GLY A 29 1.00 23.30 -11.79
N THR A 30 0.84 21.97 -11.72
CA THR A 30 1.42 21.10 -10.70
C THR A 30 2.83 20.60 -11.02
N ARG A 31 3.35 20.85 -12.23
CA ARG A 31 4.69 20.42 -12.63
C ARG A 31 5.79 21.10 -11.81
N ARG A 32 6.82 20.35 -11.46
CA ARG A 32 7.94 20.76 -10.60
C ARG A 32 9.28 20.29 -11.13
N VAL A 33 10.33 21.06 -10.89
CA VAL A 33 11.70 20.70 -11.28
C VAL A 33 12.62 20.80 -10.07
N ALA A 34 13.48 19.80 -9.88
CA ALA A 34 14.61 19.86 -8.96
C ALA A 34 15.93 19.84 -9.73
N MET A 35 16.83 20.76 -9.38
CA MET A 35 18.17 20.85 -9.96
C MET A 35 19.22 20.79 -8.85
N ILE A 36 20.42 20.29 -9.15
CA ILE A 36 21.55 20.39 -8.22
C ILE A 36 22.53 21.44 -8.74
N SER A 37 23.00 22.34 -7.88
CA SER A 37 24.06 23.29 -8.21
C SER A 37 25.28 23.07 -7.31
N LYS A 38 26.48 23.38 -7.82
CA LYS A 38 27.70 23.46 -6.99
C LYS A 38 27.89 24.84 -6.36
N GLU A 39 27.14 25.83 -6.84
CA GLU A 39 27.18 27.21 -6.38
C GLU A 39 25.79 27.61 -5.87
N PRO A 40 25.70 28.52 -4.88
CA PRO A 40 24.42 28.99 -4.39
C PRO A 40 23.67 29.73 -5.50
N VAL A 41 22.53 29.17 -5.91
CA VAL A 41 21.64 29.74 -6.93
C VAL A 41 20.22 29.70 -6.41
N GLU A 42 19.54 30.84 -6.44
CA GLU A 42 18.13 30.95 -6.09
C GLU A 42 17.27 30.91 -7.36
N SER A 43 16.15 30.18 -7.29
CA SER A 43 15.17 30.20 -8.37
C SER A 43 14.22 31.38 -8.23
N ARG A 44 13.80 31.93 -9.37
CA ARG A 44 12.76 32.96 -9.46
C ARG A 44 11.34 32.37 -9.46
N ASP A 45 11.21 31.06 -9.59
CA ASP A 45 9.92 30.36 -9.61
C ASP A 45 9.93 29.30 -8.50
N SER A 46 8.97 29.38 -7.58
CA SER A 46 8.87 28.46 -6.43
C SER A 46 8.65 26.99 -6.82
N ARG A 47 8.36 26.73 -8.10
CA ARG A 47 8.16 25.38 -8.66
C ARG A 47 9.47 24.74 -9.13
N ILE A 48 10.56 25.50 -9.18
CA ILE A 48 11.90 25.03 -9.50
C ILE A 48 12.75 25.13 -8.23
N GLN A 49 13.15 24.00 -7.67
CA GLN A 49 13.99 23.97 -6.47
C GLN A 49 15.42 23.62 -6.85
N ILE A 50 16.37 24.48 -6.48
CA ILE A 50 17.79 24.28 -6.75
C ILE A 50 18.48 23.92 -5.44
N TYR A 51 19.06 22.73 -5.39
CA TYR A 51 19.74 22.19 -4.21
C TYR A 51 21.24 22.39 -4.34
N LEU A 52 21.84 23.03 -3.35
CA LEU A 52 23.28 23.26 -3.30
C LEU A 52 24.01 21.99 -2.80
N LEU A 53 24.91 21.44 -3.63
CA LEU A 53 25.80 20.32 -3.32
C LEU A 53 27.25 20.82 -3.27
N GLU A 54 27.69 21.28 -2.10
CA GLU A 54 29.05 21.80 -1.85
C GLU A 54 30.05 20.66 -1.72
N SER A 55 29.62 19.53 -1.17
CA SER A 55 30.46 18.38 -0.86
C SER A 55 29.79 17.06 -1.22
N PRO A 56 30.55 16.05 -1.71
CA PRO A 56 30.03 14.70 -1.92
C PRO A 56 29.34 14.08 -0.68
N LEU A 57 29.70 14.51 0.54
CA LEU A 57 29.08 14.04 1.78
C LEU A 57 27.61 14.44 1.93
N GLN A 58 27.18 15.54 1.28
CA GLN A 58 25.79 16.01 1.31
C GLN A 58 24.90 15.27 0.30
N LYS A 59 25.49 14.51 -0.64
CA LYS A 59 24.78 13.86 -1.76
C LYS A 59 23.56 13.07 -1.29
N GLU A 60 23.75 12.16 -0.35
CA GLU A 60 22.68 11.28 0.09
C GLU A 60 21.52 12.06 0.73
N LYS A 61 21.83 13.07 1.55
CA LYS A 61 20.83 13.94 2.18
C LYS A 61 20.00 14.68 1.13
N ILE A 62 20.65 15.25 0.11
CA ILE A 62 19.97 16.00 -0.96
C ILE A 62 19.10 15.07 -1.80
N LEU A 63 19.62 13.91 -2.21
CA LEU A 63 18.83 12.95 -3.00
C LEU A 63 17.61 12.45 -2.22
N LYS A 64 17.74 12.22 -0.92
CA LYS A 64 16.57 11.91 -0.06
C LYS A 64 15.57 13.06 -0.04
N GLN A 65 16.01 14.30 0.12
CA GLN A 65 15.12 15.48 0.10
C GLN A 65 14.38 15.61 -1.23
N ILE A 66 15.05 15.39 -2.36
CA ILE A 66 14.43 15.41 -3.69
C ILE A 66 13.43 14.27 -3.86
N ALA A 67 13.78 13.06 -3.41
CA ALA A 67 12.88 11.91 -3.45
C ALA A 67 11.58 12.14 -2.66
N TRP A 68 11.70 12.74 -1.46
CA TRP A 68 10.57 13.15 -0.62
C TRP A 68 9.75 14.26 -1.27
N SER A 69 10.40 15.28 -1.87
CA SER A 69 9.68 16.36 -2.55
C SER A 69 8.93 15.88 -3.78
N ALA A 70 9.31 14.72 -4.35
CA ALA A 70 8.62 14.10 -5.47
C ALA A 70 7.60 13.02 -5.08
N VAL A 71 7.46 12.64 -3.79
CA VAL A 71 6.81 11.38 -3.35
C VAL A 71 5.37 11.14 -3.84
N PHE A 72 4.62 12.15 -4.28
CA PHE A 72 3.27 11.99 -4.84
C PHE A 72 3.18 12.20 -6.36
N GLN A 73 4.33 12.33 -7.03
CA GLN A 73 4.41 12.75 -8.43
C GLN A 73 5.12 11.69 -9.27
N LYS A 74 4.72 11.59 -10.54
CA LYS A 74 5.49 10.84 -11.53
C LYS A 74 6.81 11.55 -11.79
N MET A 75 7.88 11.02 -11.21
CA MET A 75 9.24 11.53 -11.34
C MET A 75 9.93 11.01 -12.59
N HIS A 76 10.53 11.92 -13.36
CA HIS A 76 11.41 11.61 -14.47
C HIS A 76 12.80 12.20 -14.24
N VAL A 77 13.84 11.40 -14.46
CA VAL A 77 15.24 11.76 -14.24
C VAL A 77 15.94 11.99 -15.57
N VAL A 78 16.44 13.21 -15.77
CA VAL A 78 17.10 13.62 -17.02
C VAL A 78 18.61 13.35 -16.92
N GLY A 79 19.09 12.32 -17.64
CA GLY A 79 20.52 12.12 -17.92
C GLY A 79 21.46 11.92 -16.72
N SER A 80 20.93 11.57 -15.54
CA SER A 80 21.71 11.67 -14.30
C SER A 80 22.49 10.42 -13.90
N LYS A 81 23.73 10.63 -13.42
CA LYS A 81 24.51 9.60 -12.71
C LYS A 81 23.89 9.16 -11.38
N TYR A 82 22.99 9.96 -10.81
CA TYR A 82 22.29 9.66 -9.55
C TYR A 82 20.95 8.94 -9.73
N LYS A 83 20.56 8.64 -10.98
CA LYS A 83 19.24 8.06 -11.32
C LYS A 83 18.85 6.87 -10.43
N LYS A 84 19.72 5.87 -10.32
CA LYS A 84 19.47 4.65 -9.51
C LYS A 84 19.28 4.94 -8.03
N GLU A 85 20.11 5.82 -7.45
CA GLU A 85 20.02 6.20 -6.03
C GLU A 85 18.72 6.97 -5.77
N LEU A 86 18.36 7.91 -6.65
CA LEU A 86 17.16 8.72 -6.50
C LEU A 86 15.88 7.88 -6.69
N GLU A 87 15.84 6.99 -7.68
CA GLU A 87 14.73 6.06 -7.88
C GLU A 87 14.53 5.16 -6.65
N LYS A 88 15.63 4.66 -6.04
CA LYS A 88 15.58 3.89 -4.79
C LYS A 88 15.01 4.72 -3.63
N PHE A 89 15.46 5.96 -3.44
CA PHE A 89 14.94 6.81 -2.35
C PHE A 89 13.48 7.21 -2.59
N HIS A 90 13.11 7.48 -3.82
CA HIS A 90 11.74 7.83 -4.18
C HIS A 90 10.80 6.64 -3.93
N LEU A 91 11.22 5.44 -4.32
CA LEU A 91 10.50 4.20 -4.03
C LEU A 91 10.31 3.98 -2.53
N ALA A 92 11.37 4.18 -1.74
CA ALA A 92 11.31 4.07 -0.28
C ALA A 92 10.35 5.11 0.33
N ALA A 93 10.39 6.36 -0.14
CA ALA A 93 9.49 7.41 0.33
C ALA A 93 8.01 7.06 0.06
N HIS A 94 7.69 6.51 -1.13
CA HIS A 94 6.33 6.04 -1.45
C HIS A 94 5.83 4.98 -0.46
N LEU A 95 6.68 4.00 -0.13
CA LEU A 95 6.32 2.93 0.81
C LEU A 95 6.09 3.48 2.23
N ILE A 96 6.94 4.40 2.70
CA ILE A 96 6.78 5.04 4.01
C ILE A 96 5.48 5.84 4.09
N VAL A 97 5.14 6.59 3.04
CA VAL A 97 3.87 7.33 2.96
C VAL A 97 2.68 6.37 2.98
N SER A 98 2.76 5.26 2.24
CA SER A 98 1.70 4.24 2.25
C SER A 98 1.47 3.66 3.64
N ASP A 99 2.54 3.37 4.38
CA ASP A 99 2.46 2.86 5.76
C ASP A 99 1.90 3.91 6.74
N ALA A 100 2.27 5.18 6.54
CA ALA A 100 1.80 6.30 7.35
C ALA A 100 0.42 6.84 6.94
N ALA A 101 -0.20 6.30 5.89
CA ALA A 101 -1.47 6.77 5.32
C ALA A 101 -2.61 6.78 6.34
N GLY A 102 -2.64 5.77 7.21
CA GLY A 102 -3.63 5.63 8.30
C GLY A 102 -3.18 6.22 9.64
N TYR A 103 -2.19 7.12 9.65
CA TYR A 103 -1.63 7.76 10.84
C TYR A 103 -1.22 6.77 11.95
N TRP A 104 -0.77 5.57 11.58
CA TRP A 104 -0.45 4.48 12.52
C TRP A 104 -1.61 4.00 13.41
N VAL A 105 -2.86 4.39 13.14
CA VAL A 105 -4.04 4.03 13.95
C VAL A 105 -4.18 2.51 14.05
N LYS A 106 -4.20 1.81 12.90
CA LYS A 106 -4.35 0.35 12.85
C LYS A 106 -3.16 -0.38 13.49
N PRO A 107 -1.90 -0.06 13.16
CA PRO A 107 -0.74 -0.62 13.87
C PRO A 107 -0.77 -0.46 15.38
N ILE A 108 -1.13 0.72 15.91
CA ILE A 108 -1.20 0.96 17.36
C ILE A 108 -2.35 0.16 18.00
N ALA A 109 -3.52 0.09 17.36
CA ALA A 109 -4.63 -0.73 17.83
C ALA A 109 -4.26 -2.23 17.88
N ASN A 110 -3.60 -2.73 16.83
CA ASN A 110 -3.07 -4.09 16.81
C ASN A 110 -2.07 -4.31 17.94
N ALA A 111 -1.13 -3.37 18.12
CA ALA A 111 -0.13 -3.42 19.17
C ALA A 111 -0.76 -3.49 20.57
N ARG A 112 -1.86 -2.76 20.80
CA ARG A 112 -2.63 -2.86 22.06
C ARG A 112 -3.19 -4.26 22.28
N ALA A 113 -3.81 -4.84 21.25
CA ALA A 113 -4.32 -6.20 21.32
C ALA A 113 -3.22 -7.27 21.47
N ASN A 114 -2.00 -6.97 21.02
CA ASN A 114 -0.82 -7.83 21.11
C ASN A 114 0.00 -7.64 22.40
N ALA A 115 -0.48 -6.88 23.39
CA ALA A 115 0.26 -6.54 24.60
C ALA A 115 0.46 -7.69 25.61
N ALA A 116 0.07 -8.91 25.26
CA ALA A 116 0.32 -10.11 26.07
C ALA A 116 1.83 -10.31 26.31
N PRO A 117 2.24 -10.95 27.43
CA PRO A 117 3.66 -11.12 27.74
C PRO A 117 4.47 -11.80 26.63
N PHE A 118 5.68 -11.30 26.38
CA PHE A 118 6.57 -11.78 25.32
C PHE A 118 8.04 -11.80 25.76
N LYS A 119 8.89 -12.53 25.06
CA LYS A 119 10.35 -12.47 25.17
C LYS A 119 10.89 -11.38 24.24
N ARG A 120 11.91 -10.64 24.67
CA ARG A 120 12.57 -9.64 23.83
C ARG A 120 13.57 -10.31 22.89
N GLY A 121 13.37 -10.17 21.58
CA GLY A 121 14.18 -10.82 20.55
C GLY A 121 15.64 -10.37 20.56
N LEU A 122 15.89 -9.10 20.89
CA LEU A 122 17.24 -8.54 20.96
C LEU A 122 18.10 -9.14 22.08
N PHE A 123 17.48 -9.71 23.11
CA PHE A 123 18.17 -10.40 24.20
C PHE A 123 19.00 -11.60 23.69
N PHE A 124 18.56 -12.26 22.62
CA PHE A 124 19.21 -13.47 22.09
C PHE A 124 20.31 -13.17 21.06
N ARG A 125 20.88 -11.96 21.08
CA ARG A 125 22.00 -11.61 20.20
C ARG A 125 23.11 -12.67 20.28
N HIS A 126 23.58 -13.13 19.13
CA HIS A 126 24.60 -14.19 19.00
C HIS A 126 24.24 -15.56 19.63
N ALA A 127 22.97 -15.82 19.99
CA ALA A 127 22.57 -17.08 20.60
C ALA A 127 22.75 -18.31 19.69
N PHE A 128 22.80 -18.11 18.37
CA PHE A 128 22.97 -19.14 17.36
C PHE A 128 24.23 -18.90 16.51
N GLN A 129 25.33 -18.48 17.17
CA GLN A 129 26.59 -18.18 16.51
C GLN A 129 27.07 -19.37 15.65
N ASN A 130 27.34 -19.08 14.37
CA ASN A 130 27.83 -20.04 13.36
C ASN A 130 26.91 -21.26 13.18
N VAL A 131 25.61 -21.10 13.43
CA VAL A 131 24.59 -22.08 13.06
C VAL A 131 24.08 -21.72 11.66
N PRO A 132 24.04 -22.66 10.70
CA PRO A 132 23.42 -22.40 9.40
C PRO A 132 21.94 -22.08 9.57
N ALA A 133 21.45 -21.06 8.87
CA ALA A 133 20.03 -20.69 8.88
C ALA A 133 19.46 -20.74 7.46
N VAL A 134 18.29 -21.37 7.32
CA VAL A 134 17.53 -21.44 6.08
C VAL A 134 16.32 -20.53 6.21
N ILE A 135 16.29 -19.47 5.41
CA ILE A 135 15.15 -18.55 5.36
C ILE A 135 14.24 -18.98 4.21
N VAL A 136 13.03 -19.38 4.57
CA VAL A 136 12.04 -19.94 3.64
C VAL A 136 11.03 -18.87 3.25
N GLY A 137 11.02 -18.52 1.97
CA GLY A 137 9.98 -17.72 1.33
C GLY A 137 8.90 -18.57 0.67
N ALA A 138 7.77 -17.95 0.34
CA ALA A 138 6.61 -18.62 -0.27
C ALA A 138 6.59 -18.54 -1.81
N GLY A 139 7.68 -18.08 -2.42
CA GLY A 139 7.72 -17.85 -3.85
C GLY A 139 7.69 -19.16 -4.66
N PRO A 140 7.49 -19.08 -5.99
CA PRO A 140 7.28 -20.25 -6.83
C PRO A 140 8.43 -21.27 -6.83
N SER A 141 9.69 -20.86 -6.60
CA SER A 141 10.82 -21.79 -6.60
C SER A 141 10.83 -22.73 -5.40
N LEU A 142 10.01 -22.47 -4.37
CA LEU A 142 9.87 -23.37 -3.22
C LEU A 142 9.45 -24.78 -3.67
N LYS A 143 8.64 -24.93 -4.72
CA LYS A 143 8.25 -26.26 -5.25
C LYS A 143 9.46 -27.13 -5.65
N LYS A 144 10.57 -26.51 -6.05
CA LYS A 144 11.79 -27.21 -6.48
C LYS A 144 12.55 -27.80 -5.30
N ASN A 145 12.62 -27.06 -4.19
CA ASN A 145 13.57 -27.34 -3.10
C ASN A 145 12.90 -27.58 -1.73
N GLY A 146 11.61 -27.32 -1.59
CA GLY A 146 10.89 -27.38 -0.30
C GLY A 146 10.86 -28.77 0.33
N HIS A 147 10.89 -29.83 -0.48
CA HIS A 147 10.93 -31.21 0.01
C HIS A 147 12.25 -31.54 0.75
N LEU A 148 13.36 -30.87 0.39
CA LEU A 148 14.68 -31.07 1.01
C LEU A 148 14.76 -30.46 2.42
N LEU A 149 13.85 -29.55 2.80
CA LEU A 149 13.87 -28.90 4.11
C LEU A 149 13.77 -29.91 5.28
N LYS A 150 13.13 -31.07 5.06
CA LYS A 150 13.04 -32.14 6.06
C LYS A 150 14.41 -32.71 6.43
N GLU A 151 15.32 -32.80 5.47
CA GLU A 151 16.67 -33.33 5.66
C GLU A 151 17.58 -32.37 6.44
N LEU A 152 17.18 -31.09 6.53
CA LEU A 152 17.94 -30.04 7.21
C LEU A 152 17.60 -29.91 8.69
N LYS A 153 16.54 -30.56 9.18
CA LYS A 153 16.14 -30.50 10.58
C LYS A 153 17.27 -31.00 11.48
N GLY A 154 17.60 -30.21 12.49
CA GLY A 154 18.74 -30.43 13.40
C GLY A 154 20.09 -29.97 12.84
N ARG A 155 20.26 -29.89 11.52
CA ARG A 155 21.52 -29.48 10.88
C ARG A 155 21.58 -27.97 10.60
N ALA A 156 20.44 -27.36 10.37
CA ALA A 156 20.27 -25.91 10.21
C ALA A 156 18.99 -25.46 10.92
N LEU A 157 18.93 -24.17 11.28
CA LEU A 157 17.70 -23.53 11.75
C LEU A 157 16.83 -23.14 10.57
N ILE A 158 15.58 -23.59 10.55
CA ILE A 158 14.60 -23.26 9.52
C ILE A 158 13.71 -22.12 10.01
N PHE A 159 13.67 -21.03 9.25
CA PHE A 159 12.83 -19.86 9.50
C PHE A 159 11.79 -19.75 8.40
N ALA A 160 10.50 -19.65 8.75
CA ALA A 160 9.42 -19.46 7.78
C ALA A 160 8.38 -18.46 8.27
N GLY A 161 7.80 -17.66 7.39
CA GLY A 161 6.83 -16.64 7.82
C GLY A 161 5.75 -16.37 6.80
N GLY A 162 4.63 -15.82 7.27
CA GLY A 162 3.46 -15.51 6.44
C GLY A 162 3.03 -16.69 5.56
N SER A 163 2.91 -16.46 4.26
CA SER A 163 2.51 -17.49 3.27
C SER A 163 3.40 -18.74 3.28
N ALA A 164 4.68 -18.64 3.68
CA ALA A 164 5.60 -19.77 3.60
C ALA A 164 5.22 -20.88 4.58
N LEU A 165 4.60 -20.53 5.71
CA LEU A 165 4.11 -21.49 6.71
C LEU A 165 3.04 -22.43 6.15
N ASN A 166 2.26 -21.97 5.16
CA ASN A 166 1.23 -22.78 4.50
C ASN A 166 1.78 -23.57 3.29
N ALA A 167 3.03 -23.31 2.89
CA ALA A 167 3.63 -23.88 1.68
C ALA A 167 4.70 -24.95 1.97
N ILE A 168 4.94 -25.26 3.25
CA ILE A 168 5.92 -26.26 3.69
C ILE A 168 5.27 -27.38 4.51
N ASP A 169 5.79 -28.58 4.37
CA ASP A 169 5.35 -29.78 5.09
C ASP A 169 6.28 -30.14 6.26
N VAL A 170 7.16 -29.22 6.67
CA VAL A 170 8.10 -29.39 7.77
C VAL A 170 7.91 -28.26 8.77
N GLU A 171 7.86 -28.60 10.05
CA GLU A 171 7.78 -27.60 11.12
C GLU A 171 9.09 -26.79 11.17
N PRO A 172 9.03 -25.45 10.99
CA PRO A 172 10.21 -24.60 11.11
C PRO A 172 10.67 -24.52 12.56
N ASP A 173 11.91 -24.09 12.80
CA ASP A 173 12.42 -23.84 14.15
C ASP A 173 11.96 -22.47 14.68
N PHE A 174 11.70 -21.53 13.78
CA PHE A 174 11.12 -20.23 14.08
C PHE A 174 10.11 -19.82 13.01
N ALA A 175 9.00 -19.26 13.45
CA ALA A 175 8.01 -18.65 12.57
C ALA A 175 7.92 -17.14 12.78
N ALA A 176 7.36 -16.41 11.80
CA ALA A 176 7.11 -14.98 11.96
C ALA A 176 5.92 -14.43 11.17
N ALA A 177 5.40 -13.29 11.66
CA ALA A 177 4.58 -12.36 10.90
C ALA A 177 4.80 -10.92 11.39
N ILE A 178 4.74 -9.97 10.45
CA ILE A 178 4.99 -8.54 10.71
C ILE A 178 3.88 -7.62 10.18
N ASP A 179 2.99 -8.11 9.32
CA ASP A 179 2.03 -7.27 8.63
C ASP A 179 0.82 -6.91 9.51
N ALA A 180 0.47 -5.62 9.55
CA ALA A 180 -0.67 -5.11 10.29
C ALA A 180 -2.03 -5.49 9.68
N GLU A 181 -2.07 -5.69 8.36
CA GLU A 181 -3.28 -5.97 7.59
C GLU A 181 -3.22 -7.31 6.85
N ALA A 182 -2.35 -8.22 7.28
CA ALA A 182 -2.31 -9.56 6.69
C ALA A 182 -3.69 -10.26 6.81
N PRO A 183 -4.15 -10.95 5.75
CA PRO A 183 -5.33 -11.79 5.82
C PRO A 183 -5.22 -12.79 6.97
N CYS A 184 -6.35 -13.08 7.62
CA CYS A 184 -6.40 -14.13 8.62
C CYS A 184 -6.20 -15.47 7.92
N ARG A 185 -5.12 -16.17 8.23
CA ARG A 185 -4.81 -17.50 7.68
C ARG A 185 -4.64 -18.50 8.80
N LYS A 186 -5.05 -19.73 8.55
CA LYS A 186 -4.81 -20.84 9.47
C LYS A 186 -3.34 -21.25 9.38
N TYR A 187 -2.59 -21.07 10.46
CA TYR A 187 -1.21 -21.56 10.52
C TYR A 187 -1.16 -23.03 10.94
N PRO A 188 -0.42 -23.90 10.23
CA PRO A 188 -0.35 -25.33 10.55
C PRO A 188 0.54 -25.65 11.77
N PHE A 189 1.46 -24.75 12.12
CA PHE A 189 2.43 -24.94 13.21
C PHE A 189 2.16 -23.94 14.33
N SER A 190 1.28 -24.23 15.29
CA SER A 190 0.95 -23.28 16.37
C SER A 190 2.01 -23.19 17.47
N GLU A 191 2.71 -24.29 17.75
CA GLU A 191 3.65 -24.40 18.89
C GLU A 191 5.05 -23.84 18.61
N VAL A 192 5.35 -23.53 17.34
CA VAL A 192 6.65 -22.99 16.95
C VAL A 192 6.89 -21.61 17.60
N PRO A 193 8.11 -21.32 18.08
CA PRO A 193 8.49 -19.98 18.52
C PRO A 193 8.20 -18.94 17.45
N PHE A 194 7.52 -17.86 17.83
CA PHE A 194 6.95 -16.89 16.91
C PHE A 194 7.56 -15.51 17.09
N CYS A 195 8.41 -15.12 16.15
CA CYS A 195 9.00 -13.79 16.06
C CYS A 195 7.99 -12.81 15.43
N PHE A 196 7.77 -11.66 16.06
CA PHE A 196 6.79 -10.69 15.56
C PHE A 196 7.21 -9.25 15.85
N GLN A 197 6.58 -8.33 15.13
CA GLN A 197 6.59 -6.90 15.46
C GLN A 197 5.22 -6.53 16.03
N ALA A 198 5.19 -5.53 16.92
CA ALA A 198 3.98 -5.17 17.67
C ALA A 198 2.76 -4.89 16.77
N ARG A 199 2.98 -4.37 15.55
CA ARG A 199 1.94 -4.04 14.58
C ARG A 199 1.18 -5.23 13.99
N VAL A 200 1.66 -6.46 14.13
CA VAL A 200 1.12 -7.65 13.46
C VAL A 200 -0.38 -7.82 13.70
N ASN A 201 -1.12 -8.36 12.72
CA ASN A 201 -2.55 -8.67 12.89
C ASN A 201 -2.79 -9.57 14.13
N PRO A 202 -3.59 -9.12 15.12
CA PRO A 202 -3.82 -9.87 16.37
C PRO A 202 -4.47 -11.23 16.17
N LEU A 203 -5.30 -11.38 15.15
CA LEU A 203 -5.93 -12.68 14.82
C LEU A 203 -4.88 -13.70 14.36
N ASN A 204 -3.83 -13.25 13.68
CA ASN A 204 -2.72 -14.11 13.28
C ASN A 204 -1.83 -14.44 14.48
N LEU A 205 -1.56 -13.46 15.36
CA LEU A 205 -0.74 -13.70 16.55
C LEU A 205 -1.44 -14.63 17.55
N SER A 206 -2.74 -14.47 17.77
CA SER A 206 -3.52 -15.25 18.75
C SER A 206 -3.59 -16.76 18.44
N GLN A 207 -3.38 -17.16 17.19
CA GLN A 207 -3.35 -18.58 16.78
C GLN A 207 -2.06 -19.29 17.19
N MET A 208 -0.98 -18.55 17.43
CA MET A 208 0.33 -19.11 17.77
C MET A 208 0.40 -19.32 19.28
N GLN A 209 0.75 -20.51 19.74
CA GLN A 209 0.85 -20.88 21.16
C GLN A 209 2.30 -20.97 21.63
N GLY A 210 3.25 -21.12 20.70
CA GLY A 210 4.68 -21.08 20.97
C GLY A 210 5.16 -19.74 21.55
N ASP A 211 6.42 -19.74 22.01
CA ASP A 211 7.06 -18.57 22.61
C ASP A 211 6.91 -17.33 21.73
N LYS A 212 6.34 -16.26 22.30
CA LYS A 212 6.19 -14.95 21.64
C LYS A 212 7.49 -14.19 21.74
N ILE A 213 8.10 -13.82 20.62
CA ILE A 213 9.39 -13.14 20.58
C ILE A 213 9.23 -11.82 19.83
N LEU A 214 9.20 -10.71 20.56
CA LEU A 214 9.05 -9.39 19.95
C LEU A 214 10.39 -8.86 19.45
N PHE A 215 10.41 -8.31 18.25
CA PHE A 215 11.49 -7.46 17.76
C PHE A 215 11.00 -6.02 17.55
N PRO A 216 11.89 -5.02 17.72
CA PRO A 216 11.57 -3.64 17.39
C PRO A 216 11.18 -3.47 15.91
N ASP A 217 10.36 -2.47 15.65
CA ASP A 217 9.95 -2.03 14.33
C ASP A 217 10.90 -0.92 13.84
N GLY A 218 11.72 -1.21 12.81
CA GLY A 218 12.64 -0.23 12.24
C GLY A 218 11.96 0.99 11.58
N SER A 219 10.65 0.95 11.40
CA SER A 219 9.84 2.00 10.77
C SER A 219 8.94 2.78 11.74
N SER A 220 8.82 2.35 13.00
CA SER A 220 7.82 2.89 13.92
C SER A 220 8.36 3.20 15.33
N ASN A 221 8.74 4.46 15.52
CA ASN A 221 9.21 5.00 16.79
C ASN A 221 8.16 4.86 17.92
N ILE A 222 6.89 5.15 17.63
CA ILE A 222 5.80 5.06 18.61
C ILE A 222 5.58 3.63 19.11
N LEU A 223 5.65 2.62 18.24
CA LEU A 223 5.46 1.23 18.63
C LEU A 223 6.63 0.74 19.49
N ASN A 224 7.85 1.09 19.12
CA ASN A 224 9.03 0.78 19.93
C ASN A 224 8.96 1.45 21.29
N TRP A 225 8.56 2.74 21.33
CA TRP A 225 8.33 3.44 22.58
C TRP A 225 7.25 2.74 23.41
N LEU A 226 6.08 2.42 22.86
CA LEU A 226 5.01 1.73 23.60
C LEU A 226 5.48 0.41 24.20
N PHE A 227 6.33 -0.34 23.48
CA PHE A 227 6.83 -1.65 23.91
C PHE A 227 8.16 -1.60 24.67
N GLU A 228 8.62 -0.40 25.04
CA GLU A 228 9.84 -0.18 25.83
C GLU A 228 11.10 -0.75 25.14
N GLU A 229 11.13 -0.66 23.81
CA GLU A 229 12.28 -1.01 22.96
C GLU A 229 12.98 0.28 22.49
N GLU A 230 14.28 0.38 22.77
CA GLU A 230 15.08 1.58 22.45
C GLU A 230 16.17 1.28 21.43
N GLU A 231 16.55 0.01 21.29
CA GLU A 231 17.56 -0.39 20.33
C GLU A 231 16.95 -0.56 18.92
N PHE A 232 17.65 -0.01 17.94
CA PHE A 232 17.27 -0.13 16.54
C PHE A 232 17.48 -1.56 16.03
N PHE A 233 16.47 -2.08 15.32
CA PHE A 233 16.54 -3.34 14.60
C PHE A 233 16.13 -3.15 13.14
N ASP A 234 17.02 -3.54 12.23
CA ASP A 234 16.76 -3.49 10.80
C ASP A 234 16.11 -4.79 10.34
N GLY A 235 14.77 -4.80 10.27
CA GLY A 235 13.97 -5.93 9.82
C GLY A 235 13.74 -6.01 8.30
N GLY A 236 14.25 -5.06 7.52
CA GLY A 236 13.98 -4.97 6.08
C GLY A 236 12.50 -4.75 5.73
N TRP A 237 12.06 -5.24 4.55
CA TRP A 237 10.79 -4.83 3.91
C TRP A 237 9.71 -5.91 3.87
N THR A 238 10.09 -7.17 4.08
CA THR A 238 9.19 -8.32 4.02
C THR A 238 9.43 -9.23 5.21
N VAL A 239 8.49 -10.13 5.52
CA VAL A 239 8.69 -11.15 6.57
C VAL A 239 9.94 -12.00 6.32
N GLY A 240 10.31 -12.22 5.05
CA GLY A 240 11.55 -12.89 4.68
C GLY A 240 12.80 -12.10 5.07
N ASN A 241 12.84 -10.78 4.82
CA ASN A 241 13.92 -9.93 5.32
C ASN A 241 13.94 -9.88 6.84
N PHE A 242 12.77 -9.83 7.48
CA PHE A 242 12.67 -9.80 8.94
C PHE A 242 13.32 -11.04 9.55
N LEU A 243 12.97 -12.23 9.06
CA LEU A 243 13.58 -13.50 9.48
C LEU A 243 15.08 -13.56 9.16
N THR A 244 15.51 -12.97 8.05
CA THR A 244 16.93 -12.83 7.70
C THR A 244 17.67 -11.95 8.71
N GLY A 245 17.08 -10.81 9.09
CA GLY A 245 17.59 -9.90 10.10
C GLY A 245 17.68 -10.58 11.46
N VAL A 246 16.64 -11.34 11.85
CA VAL A 246 16.61 -12.13 13.08
C VAL A 246 17.75 -13.15 13.09
N ALA A 247 17.88 -13.97 12.05
CA ALA A 247 18.93 -14.98 11.94
C ALA A 247 20.33 -14.35 11.98
N SER A 248 20.55 -13.27 11.23
CA SER A 248 21.82 -12.54 11.22
C SER A 248 22.14 -11.92 12.59
N PHE A 249 21.15 -11.37 13.27
CA PHE A 249 21.30 -10.73 14.58
C PHE A 249 21.61 -11.77 15.68
N TRP A 250 21.03 -12.96 15.58
CA TRP A 250 21.36 -14.10 16.44
C TRP A 250 22.66 -14.81 16.07
N GLY A 251 23.39 -14.32 15.07
CA GLY A 251 24.74 -14.81 14.72
C GLY A 251 24.76 -16.02 13.79
N CYS A 252 23.64 -16.35 13.13
CA CYS A 252 23.58 -17.47 12.20
C CYS A 252 24.51 -17.22 11.00
N SER A 253 25.21 -18.28 10.58
CA SER A 253 26.09 -18.26 9.42
C SER A 253 26.39 -19.69 8.93
N PRO A 254 26.34 -19.97 7.61
CA PRO A 254 25.83 -19.09 6.56
C PRO A 254 24.29 -18.94 6.65
N ILE A 255 23.76 -17.89 6.01
CA ILE A 255 22.31 -17.74 5.78
C ILE A 255 22.01 -18.17 4.34
N ILE A 256 21.03 -19.05 4.18
CA ILE A 256 20.63 -19.67 2.91
C ILE A 256 19.18 -19.31 2.61
N PHE A 257 18.91 -18.87 1.39
CA PHE A 257 17.57 -18.47 0.94
C PHE A 257 16.92 -19.54 0.09
N VAL A 258 15.71 -19.98 0.47
CA VAL A 258 14.92 -20.98 -0.27
C VAL A 258 13.53 -20.43 -0.51
N GLY A 259 13.05 -20.41 -1.76
CA GLY A 259 11.72 -19.86 -2.09
C GLY A 259 11.57 -18.35 -1.88
N MET A 260 12.68 -17.61 -1.75
CA MET A 260 12.69 -16.15 -1.67
C MET A 260 12.87 -15.52 -3.05
N ASP A 261 11.93 -15.80 -3.96
CA ASP A 261 12.02 -15.38 -5.37
C ASP A 261 12.04 -13.86 -5.53
N LEU A 262 11.18 -13.17 -4.77
CA LEU A 262 10.96 -11.71 -4.85
C LEU A 262 10.55 -11.25 -6.26
N CYS A 263 10.02 -12.16 -7.06
CA CYS A 263 9.48 -11.90 -8.38
C CYS A 263 8.38 -12.93 -8.68
N TYR A 264 7.57 -12.62 -9.70
CA TYR A 264 6.60 -13.54 -10.25
C TYR A 264 7.31 -14.51 -11.18
N ALA A 265 6.96 -15.79 -11.11
CA ALA A 265 7.51 -16.82 -12.00
C ALA A 265 6.39 -17.77 -12.43
N GLY A 266 6.30 -18.04 -13.74
CA GLY A 266 5.27 -18.93 -14.30
C GLY A 266 3.82 -18.44 -14.10
N GLY A 267 3.61 -17.13 -13.93
CA GLY A 267 2.28 -16.55 -13.65
C GLY A 267 1.84 -16.69 -12.18
N GLU A 268 2.68 -17.24 -11.30
CA GLU A 268 2.40 -17.41 -9.87
C GLU A 268 3.05 -16.29 -9.05
N LYS A 269 2.28 -15.73 -8.10
CA LYS A 269 2.77 -14.80 -7.07
C LYS A 269 3.44 -15.56 -5.93
N TYR A 270 2.78 -16.63 -5.49
CA TYR A 270 3.25 -17.57 -4.50
C TYR A 270 2.98 -18.98 -5.01
N THR A 271 3.70 -19.96 -4.48
CA THR A 271 3.51 -21.38 -4.80
C THR A 271 2.02 -21.76 -4.73
N GLY A 272 1.41 -22.03 -5.90
CA GLY A 272 0.03 -22.48 -6.03
C GLY A 272 -1.06 -21.39 -5.92
N LEU A 273 -0.71 -20.10 -5.95
CA LEU A 273 -1.66 -18.99 -5.94
C LEU A 273 -1.57 -18.16 -7.25
N PRO A 274 -2.67 -18.04 -8.02
CA PRO A 274 -2.71 -17.26 -9.26
C PRO A 274 -2.54 -15.76 -9.00
N ASN A 275 -2.20 -15.03 -10.07
CA ASN A 275 -1.94 -13.60 -10.03
C ASN A 275 -3.24 -12.79 -9.95
N ASP A 276 -3.36 -11.91 -8.94
CA ASP A 276 -4.58 -11.10 -8.74
C ASP A 276 -4.40 -9.62 -9.15
N GLN A 277 -3.17 -9.14 -9.46
CA GLN A 277 -2.93 -7.71 -9.65
C GLN A 277 -1.82 -7.39 -10.66
N GLU A 278 -2.20 -7.08 -11.91
CA GLU A 278 -1.27 -6.64 -12.97
C GLU A 278 -0.91 -5.14 -12.90
N ALA A 279 -1.71 -4.31 -12.25
CA ALA A 279 -1.66 -2.84 -12.43
C ALA A 279 -0.47 -2.11 -11.75
N CYS A 280 0.40 -2.79 -11.00
CA CYS A 280 1.47 -2.14 -10.21
C CYS A 280 2.82 -2.89 -10.24
N LEU A 281 3.05 -3.74 -11.25
CA LEU A 281 4.28 -4.51 -11.37
C LEU A 281 5.42 -3.68 -11.99
N VAL A 282 6.64 -3.98 -11.55
CA VAL A 282 7.90 -3.43 -12.07
C VAL A 282 8.66 -4.57 -12.73
N GLU A 283 9.17 -4.37 -13.94
CA GLU A 283 10.02 -5.34 -14.62
C GLU A 283 11.50 -5.09 -14.29
N VAL A 284 12.22 -6.14 -13.88
CA VAL A 284 13.64 -6.12 -13.55
C VAL A 284 14.28 -7.39 -14.10
N ASP A 285 15.30 -7.25 -14.95
CA ASP A 285 16.06 -8.36 -15.54
C ASP A 285 15.18 -9.45 -16.19
N GLY A 286 14.06 -9.06 -16.82
CA GLY A 286 13.11 -9.99 -17.46
C GLY A 286 12.12 -10.66 -16.50
N HIS A 287 12.13 -10.27 -15.22
CA HIS A 287 11.19 -10.72 -14.20
C HIS A 287 10.24 -9.61 -13.80
N PHE A 288 8.95 -9.92 -13.66
CA PHE A 288 8.00 -9.00 -13.02
C PHE A 288 8.14 -9.11 -11.50
N THR A 289 8.12 -7.97 -10.81
CA THR A 289 8.19 -7.87 -9.34
C THR A 289 7.30 -6.72 -8.86
N GLN A 290 7.21 -6.53 -7.54
CA GLN A 290 6.55 -5.38 -6.90
C GLN A 290 7.55 -4.56 -6.11
N ARG A 291 7.17 -3.34 -5.74
CA ARG A 291 8.05 -2.31 -5.18
C ARG A 291 8.72 -2.74 -3.87
N ASP A 292 7.94 -3.31 -2.97
CA ASP A 292 8.39 -3.88 -1.69
C ASP A 292 9.36 -5.06 -1.89
N TRP A 293 9.12 -5.93 -2.87
CA TRP A 293 10.01 -7.05 -3.19
C TRP A 293 11.34 -6.59 -3.81
N LEU A 294 11.30 -5.56 -4.65
CA LEU A 294 12.51 -4.95 -5.18
C LEU A 294 13.35 -4.34 -4.03
N MET A 295 12.70 -3.65 -3.09
CA MET A 295 13.37 -3.13 -1.90
C MET A 295 13.90 -4.25 -1.00
N ALA A 296 13.16 -5.35 -0.86
CA ALA A 296 13.61 -6.54 -0.16
C ALA A 296 14.87 -7.16 -0.79
N ALA A 297 14.94 -7.25 -2.12
CA ALA A 297 16.09 -7.79 -2.83
C ALA A 297 17.32 -6.88 -2.66
N LEU A 298 17.14 -5.57 -2.82
CA LEU A 298 18.21 -4.58 -2.62
C LEU A 298 18.73 -4.59 -1.18
N TRP A 299 17.83 -4.68 -0.20
CA TRP A 299 18.19 -4.79 1.22
C TRP A 299 19.01 -6.06 1.48
N THR A 300 18.57 -7.20 0.96
CA THR A 300 19.29 -8.47 1.16
C THR A 300 20.69 -8.43 0.56
N ARG A 301 20.84 -7.87 -0.66
CA ARG A 301 22.14 -7.69 -1.33
C ARG A 301 23.11 -6.83 -0.54
N ASP A 302 22.62 -5.72 0.00
CA ASP A 302 23.41 -4.82 0.84
C ASP A 302 23.87 -5.52 2.12
N LYS A 303 22.95 -6.22 2.81
CA LYS A 303 23.27 -6.93 4.06
C LYS A 303 24.15 -8.15 3.89
N ALA A 304 24.14 -8.78 2.72
CA ALA A 304 24.93 -9.96 2.40
C ALA A 304 26.42 -9.68 2.14
N GLN A 305 26.81 -8.41 1.89
CA GLN A 305 28.18 -8.05 1.55
C GLN A 305 29.18 -8.58 2.60
N GLY A 306 30.12 -9.41 2.14
CA GLY A 306 31.15 -10.00 2.99
C GLY A 306 30.67 -11.07 3.98
N LYS A 307 29.40 -11.51 3.91
CA LYS A 307 28.82 -12.49 4.87
C LYS A 307 28.65 -13.91 4.33
N GLY A 308 28.94 -14.15 3.05
CA GLY A 308 28.84 -15.48 2.44
C GLY A 308 27.42 -16.06 2.46
N TRP A 309 26.39 -15.21 2.34
CA TRP A 309 25.00 -15.67 2.23
C TRP A 309 24.76 -16.32 0.86
N ILE A 310 23.94 -17.36 0.85
CA ILE A 310 23.77 -18.25 -0.30
C ILE A 310 22.34 -18.14 -0.83
N ASN A 311 22.19 -17.95 -2.14
CA ASN A 311 20.91 -18.04 -2.81
C ASN A 311 20.67 -19.48 -3.32
N ALA A 312 19.74 -20.20 -2.70
CA ALA A 312 19.24 -21.49 -3.17
C ALA A 312 17.81 -21.38 -3.78
N THR A 313 17.43 -20.16 -4.17
CA THR A 313 16.17 -19.82 -4.84
C THR A 313 16.43 -19.71 -6.35
N GLU A 314 16.12 -20.78 -7.08
CA GLU A 314 16.36 -20.88 -8.52
C GLU A 314 15.34 -20.08 -9.33
N GLY A 315 15.79 -18.99 -9.97
CA GLY A 315 14.97 -18.12 -10.82
C GLY A 315 14.43 -16.87 -10.13
N GLY A 316 14.91 -16.56 -8.92
CA GLY A 316 14.62 -15.32 -8.19
C GLY A 316 15.59 -14.17 -8.52
N ILE A 317 15.33 -12.99 -7.97
CA ILE A 317 16.11 -11.76 -8.26
C ILE A 317 17.08 -11.33 -7.14
N LEU A 318 17.42 -12.24 -6.21
CA LEU A 318 18.26 -11.92 -5.05
C LEU A 318 19.68 -11.47 -5.43
N GLY A 319 20.22 -11.96 -6.55
CA GLY A 319 21.53 -11.54 -7.05
C GLY A 319 22.69 -11.74 -6.06
N LEU A 320 22.66 -12.87 -5.34
CA LEU A 320 23.74 -13.40 -4.51
C LEU A 320 24.38 -14.63 -5.19
N GLU A 321 25.41 -15.24 -4.57
CA GLU A 321 25.98 -16.50 -5.05
C GLU A 321 24.90 -17.60 -5.09
N GLU A 322 24.68 -18.18 -6.26
CA GLU A 322 23.69 -19.23 -6.46
C GLU A 322 24.29 -20.62 -6.24
N LYS A 323 23.64 -21.43 -5.40
CA LYS A 323 23.98 -22.85 -5.17
C LYS A 323 22.70 -23.66 -5.03
N ARG A 324 22.69 -24.90 -5.54
CA ARG A 324 21.56 -25.79 -5.29
C ARG A 324 21.56 -26.20 -3.82
N LEU A 325 20.38 -26.26 -3.21
CA LEU A 325 20.26 -26.62 -1.80
C LEU A 325 20.87 -28.00 -1.49
N GLN A 326 20.68 -28.96 -2.40
CA GLN A 326 21.23 -30.32 -2.32
C GLN A 326 22.76 -30.40 -2.36
N ASP A 327 23.43 -29.39 -2.92
CA ASP A 327 24.90 -29.36 -3.04
C ASP A 327 25.56 -28.80 -1.76
N LEU A 328 24.76 -28.30 -0.82
CA LEU A 328 25.24 -27.73 0.43
C LEU A 328 25.43 -28.81 1.49
N VAL A 329 26.58 -28.79 2.16
CA VAL A 329 26.91 -29.70 3.26
C VAL A 329 26.64 -29.01 4.59
N PHE A 330 25.84 -29.66 5.43
CA PHE A 330 25.52 -29.17 6.76
C PHE A 330 26.14 -30.07 7.82
N PRO A 331 26.82 -29.51 8.85
CA PRO A 331 27.35 -30.30 9.94
C PRO A 331 26.21 -30.93 10.74
N GLU A 332 26.41 -32.15 11.23
CA GLU A 332 25.51 -32.71 12.24
C GLU A 332 25.65 -31.89 13.53
N ARG A 333 24.51 -31.44 14.05
CA ARG A 333 24.45 -30.67 15.28
C ARG A 333 23.17 -31.01 16.01
N GLN A 334 23.21 -30.98 17.35
CA GLN A 334 22.00 -31.00 18.15
C GLN A 334 21.68 -29.55 18.53
N LEU A 335 20.58 -29.03 18.01
CA LEU A 335 20.12 -27.66 18.27
C LEU A 335 19.04 -27.71 19.35
N ASP A 336 19.33 -27.16 20.52
CA ASP A 336 18.36 -27.03 21.62
C ASP A 336 17.78 -25.61 21.69
N VAL A 337 16.88 -25.31 20.74
CA VAL A 337 16.19 -24.02 20.64
C VAL A 337 15.41 -23.72 21.94
N LYS A 338 14.77 -24.72 22.54
CA LYS A 338 13.96 -24.56 23.75
C LYS A 338 14.80 -24.09 24.93
N SER A 339 15.96 -24.71 25.18
CA SER A 339 16.89 -24.29 26.24
C SER A 339 17.46 -22.89 26.01
N VAL A 340 17.69 -22.50 24.76
CA VAL A 340 18.10 -21.12 24.44
C VAL A 340 16.99 -20.13 24.80
N LEU A 341 15.76 -20.38 24.36
CA LEU A 341 14.62 -19.49 24.61
C LEU A 341 14.21 -19.42 26.08
N ALA A 342 14.42 -20.49 26.85
CA ALA A 342 14.18 -20.52 28.29
C ALA A 342 15.00 -19.45 29.07
N ARG A 343 16.13 -18.98 28.50
CA ARG A 343 16.97 -17.94 29.12
C ARG A 343 16.35 -16.54 29.05
N GLY A 344 15.42 -16.31 28.11
CA GLY A 344 14.76 -15.02 27.95
C GLY A 344 13.58 -14.84 28.91
N ALA A 345 13.60 -13.79 29.71
CA ALA A 345 12.49 -13.43 30.58
C ALA A 345 11.27 -12.94 29.78
N LEU A 346 10.07 -13.18 30.33
CA LEU A 346 8.85 -12.56 29.83
C LEU A 346 8.80 -11.09 30.26
N HIS A 347 8.48 -10.22 29.31
CA HIS A 347 8.29 -8.80 29.48
C HIS A 347 6.79 -8.46 29.37
N THR A 348 6.35 -7.43 30.10
CA THR A 348 4.96 -6.95 30.10
C THR A 348 4.98 -5.45 29.89
N VAL A 349 4.17 -4.99 28.93
CA VAL A 349 4.11 -3.59 28.49
C VAL A 349 3.43 -2.71 29.54
N ARG A 350 4.03 -1.55 29.88
CA ARG A 350 3.48 -0.63 30.91
C ARG A 350 3.03 0.72 30.38
N ARG A 351 3.54 1.15 29.22
CA ARG A 351 3.32 2.50 28.66
C ARG A 351 1.91 2.76 28.09
N TRP A 352 1.03 1.76 28.04
CA TRP A 352 -0.38 1.96 27.66
C TRP A 352 -1.13 2.92 28.59
N ASN A 353 -0.76 2.95 29.88
CA ASN A 353 -1.33 3.92 30.81
C ASN A 353 -0.93 5.37 30.48
N GLU A 354 0.32 5.58 30.05
CA GLU A 354 0.80 6.90 29.61
C GLU A 354 0.10 7.33 28.32
N TRP A 355 -0.06 6.40 27.37
CA TRP A 355 -0.85 6.61 26.15
C TRP A 355 -2.29 7.04 26.43
N ASP A 356 -3.00 6.30 27.29
CA ASP A 356 -4.39 6.60 27.63
C ASP A 356 -4.53 7.96 28.34
N GLN A 357 -3.61 8.30 29.25
CA GLN A 357 -3.59 9.60 29.92
C GLN A 357 -3.35 10.75 28.94
N PHE A 358 -2.43 10.58 27.99
CA PHE A 358 -2.14 11.58 26.98
C PHE A 358 -3.32 11.83 26.03
N LEU A 359 -3.95 10.76 25.52
CA LEU A 359 -5.13 10.89 24.65
C LEU A 359 -6.30 11.59 25.35
N LYS A 360 -6.47 11.35 26.66
CA LYS A 360 -7.50 12.04 27.47
C LYS A 360 -7.20 13.53 27.65
N LYS A 361 -5.94 13.91 27.90
CA LYS A 361 -5.54 15.32 28.10
C LYS A 361 -5.62 16.15 26.81
N SER A 362 -5.37 15.54 25.65
CA SER A 362 -5.33 16.22 24.35
C SER A 362 -6.71 16.44 23.69
N GLN A 363 -7.80 16.42 24.48
CA GLN A 363 -9.18 16.55 23.99
C GLN A 363 -9.63 17.99 23.69
N THR A 364 -9.08 19.01 24.37
CA THR A 364 -9.66 20.36 24.38
C THR A 364 -8.69 21.49 24.07
N ASP A 365 -7.38 21.27 24.18
CA ASP A 365 -6.38 22.25 23.79
C ASP A 365 -5.02 21.56 23.60
N LEU A 366 -4.23 22.03 22.63
CA LEU A 366 -2.82 21.69 22.54
C LEU A 366 -2.09 22.51 23.62
N GLN A 367 -2.16 22.07 24.89
CA GLN A 367 -1.07 22.36 25.83
C GLN A 367 0.27 21.98 25.15
N PRO A 368 1.42 22.57 25.49
CA PRO A 368 2.67 22.30 24.78
C PRO A 368 2.94 20.79 24.74
N LEU A 369 2.58 20.18 23.61
CA LEU A 369 2.68 18.73 23.40
C LEU A 369 4.16 18.32 23.30
N GLU A 370 5.01 19.30 22.97
CA GLU A 370 6.45 19.19 22.80
C GLU A 370 7.12 18.50 23.98
N ASP A 371 6.64 18.67 25.21
CA ASP A 371 7.24 18.03 26.39
C ASP A 371 6.88 16.53 26.54
N HIS A 372 5.92 16.03 25.76
CA HIS A 372 5.44 14.66 25.88
C HIS A 372 6.11 13.70 24.87
N PRO A 373 6.52 12.47 25.27
CA PRO A 373 7.13 11.51 24.35
C PRO A 373 6.31 11.24 23.09
N ILE A 374 4.98 11.15 23.19
CA ILE A 374 4.10 10.89 22.04
C ILE A 374 4.22 11.98 20.96
N TYR A 375 4.51 13.23 21.31
CA TYR A 375 4.80 14.26 20.32
C TYR A 375 6.02 13.90 19.48
N HIS A 376 7.11 13.52 20.12
CA HIS A 376 8.36 13.17 19.44
C HIS A 376 8.33 11.78 18.78
N GLN A 377 7.57 10.83 19.32
CA GLN A 377 7.55 9.44 18.87
C GLN A 377 6.47 9.17 17.80
N LEU A 378 5.40 9.97 17.74
CA LEU A 378 4.29 9.80 16.79
C LEU A 378 4.03 11.05 15.95
N LEU A 379 3.72 12.18 16.61
CA LEU A 379 3.19 13.36 15.92
C LEU A 379 4.22 14.00 15.00
N LEU A 380 5.40 14.36 15.52
CA LEU A 380 6.46 15.00 14.75
C LEU A 380 6.99 14.10 13.61
N PRO A 381 7.25 12.79 13.82
CA PRO A 381 7.59 11.89 12.71
C PRO A 381 6.53 11.83 11.61
N LEU A 382 5.24 11.77 11.97
CA LEU A 382 4.15 11.85 11.00
C LEU A 382 4.14 13.20 10.28
N TRP A 383 4.28 14.30 11.00
CA TRP A 383 4.35 15.62 10.38
C TRP A 383 5.49 15.70 9.37
N ASN A 384 6.68 15.20 9.66
CA ASN A 384 7.80 15.22 8.73
C ASN A 384 7.51 14.47 7.41
N ILE A 385 6.66 13.44 7.45
CA ILE A 385 6.21 12.69 6.26
C ILE A 385 5.21 13.53 5.45
N TRP A 386 4.27 14.20 6.12
CA TRP A 386 3.15 14.90 5.49
C TRP A 386 3.41 16.38 5.19
N GLN A 387 4.36 17.01 5.88
CA GLN A 387 4.75 18.42 5.77
C GLN A 387 4.96 18.88 4.31
N PRO A 388 5.62 18.11 3.42
CA PRO A 388 5.82 18.54 2.04
C PRO A 388 4.52 18.80 1.27
N ILE A 389 3.39 18.21 1.67
CA ILE A 389 2.08 18.52 1.08
C ILE A 389 1.63 19.92 1.49
N PHE A 390 1.73 20.24 2.78
CA PHE A 390 1.31 21.53 3.34
C PHE A 390 2.19 22.69 2.86
N GLU A 391 3.50 22.47 2.73
CA GLU A 391 4.40 23.48 2.15
C GLU A 391 3.97 23.88 0.73
N ARG A 392 3.46 22.93 -0.06
CA ARG A 392 2.93 23.22 -1.41
C ARG A 392 1.64 24.03 -1.37
N GLU A 393 0.82 23.89 -0.33
CA GLU A 393 -0.41 24.67 -0.15
C GLU A 393 -0.09 26.09 0.30
N VAL A 394 0.80 26.25 1.28
CA VAL A 394 1.30 27.54 1.75
C VAL A 394 1.96 28.33 0.60
N ALA A 395 2.74 27.66 -0.25
CA ALA A 395 3.35 28.30 -1.43
C ALA A 395 2.32 28.86 -2.44
N LYS A 396 1.05 28.41 -2.40
CA LYS A 396 -0.03 28.93 -3.26
C LYS A 396 -0.81 30.09 -2.64
N ASP A 397 -0.91 30.13 -1.30
CA ASP A 397 -1.57 31.22 -0.58
C ASP A 397 -0.69 31.70 0.60
N PRO A 398 0.03 32.82 0.43
CA PRO A 398 0.91 33.37 1.45
C PRO A 398 0.23 33.75 2.77
N ARG A 399 -1.10 33.77 2.84
CA ARG A 399 -1.86 34.01 4.08
C ARG A 399 -1.88 32.78 4.99
N GLN A 400 -1.63 31.60 4.44
CA GLN A 400 -1.53 30.37 5.22
C GLN A 400 -0.17 30.29 5.91
N LYS A 401 -0.15 29.76 7.13
CA LYS A 401 1.06 29.58 7.93
C LYS A 401 1.27 28.10 8.21
N ILE A 402 2.50 27.63 8.01
CA ILE A 402 2.85 26.21 8.16
C ILE A 402 2.59 25.71 9.59
N GLU A 403 2.73 26.58 10.59
CA GLU A 403 2.48 26.26 12.00
C GLU A 403 1.00 25.95 12.27
N HIS A 404 0.07 26.62 11.58
CA HIS A 404 -1.36 26.36 11.74
C HIS A 404 -1.74 25.00 11.14
N HIS A 405 -1.18 24.68 9.97
CA HIS A 405 -1.33 23.37 9.34
C HIS A 405 -0.83 22.23 10.23
N GLN A 406 0.33 22.43 10.87
CA GLN A 406 0.89 21.46 11.80
C GLN A 406 -0.01 21.21 13.01
N GLN A 407 -0.53 22.28 13.64
CA GLN A 407 -1.44 22.16 14.79
C GLN A 407 -2.72 21.41 14.42
N MET A 408 -3.35 21.76 13.29
CA MET A 408 -4.56 21.09 12.81
C MET A 408 -4.29 19.62 12.44
N PHE A 409 -3.15 19.33 11.82
CA PHE A 409 -2.72 17.98 11.51
C PHE A 409 -2.60 17.13 12.79
N PHE A 410 -1.95 17.63 13.84
CA PHE A 410 -1.84 16.93 15.12
C PHE A 410 -3.20 16.69 15.77
N LEU A 411 -4.09 17.69 15.78
CA LEU A 411 -5.44 17.51 16.32
C LEU A 411 -6.22 16.40 15.59
N ASN A 412 -6.09 16.33 14.26
CA ASN A 412 -6.72 15.30 13.45
C ASN A 412 -6.15 13.90 13.75
N VAL A 413 -4.82 13.76 13.81
CA VAL A 413 -4.17 12.49 14.17
C VAL A 413 -4.65 12.00 15.54
N LEU A 414 -4.67 12.87 16.55
CA LEU A 414 -5.12 12.53 17.89
C LEU A 414 -6.62 12.18 17.94
N ALA A 415 -7.44 12.84 17.13
CA ALA A 415 -8.86 12.52 17.02
C ALA A 415 -9.10 11.10 16.47
N GLU A 416 -8.36 10.71 15.42
CA GLU A 416 -8.44 9.36 14.84
C GLU A 416 -8.02 8.28 15.85
N HIS A 417 -6.96 8.51 16.63
CA HIS A 417 -6.55 7.57 17.68
C HIS A 417 -7.58 7.45 18.81
N ARG A 418 -8.18 8.56 19.26
CA ARG A 418 -9.26 8.52 20.25
C ARG A 418 -10.46 7.72 19.75
N TYR A 419 -10.84 7.93 18.49
CA TYR A 419 -11.95 7.21 17.88
C TYR A 419 -11.71 5.69 17.89
N ALA A 420 -10.54 5.24 17.41
CA ALA A 420 -10.21 3.82 17.37
C ALA A 420 -10.18 3.17 18.77
N GLU A 421 -9.70 3.89 19.78
CA GLU A 421 -9.68 3.44 21.18
C GLU A 421 -11.08 3.30 21.78
N MET A 422 -12.06 4.09 21.32
CA MET A 422 -13.45 4.01 21.76
C MET A 422 -14.22 2.89 21.04
N ASP A 423 -13.98 2.72 19.74
CA ASP A 423 -14.55 1.66 18.89
C ASP A 423 -14.13 0.25 19.37
N SER A 424 -12.88 0.11 19.84
CA SER A 424 -12.37 -1.16 20.41
C SER A 424 -12.92 -1.53 21.80
N ARG A 425 -13.56 -0.60 22.52
CA ARG A 425 -14.06 -0.80 23.90
C ARG A 425 -15.58 -0.93 23.99
N ILE A 426 -16.31 -0.50 22.97
CA ILE A 426 -17.79 -0.39 23.02
C ILE A 426 -18.37 -0.79 21.66
N GLY A 427 -19.11 -1.90 21.64
CA GLY A 427 -19.75 -2.45 20.44
C GLY A 427 -20.92 -1.66 19.87
N ASP A 428 -21.12 -0.39 20.24
CA ASP A 428 -22.09 0.51 19.61
C ASP A 428 -21.91 1.94 20.16
N LEU A 429 -21.42 2.90 19.36
CA LEU A 429 -21.45 4.35 19.68
C LEU A 429 -21.42 5.21 18.40
N THR A 430 -22.60 5.37 17.79
CA THR A 430 -22.92 6.35 16.73
C THR A 430 -22.83 7.83 17.15
N GLN A 431 -22.35 8.16 18.36
CA GLN A 431 -22.49 9.51 18.93
C GLN A 431 -21.23 10.39 18.96
N LEU A 432 -20.10 9.99 18.35
CA LEU A 432 -18.84 10.77 18.38
C LEU A 432 -18.31 11.23 17.03
N ARG A 433 -19.07 11.03 15.95
CA ARG A 433 -18.61 11.27 14.58
C ARG A 433 -19.38 12.36 13.85
N ASP A 434 -19.91 13.34 14.57
CA ASP A 434 -20.87 14.22 13.92
C ASP A 434 -20.21 15.18 12.95
N LYS A 435 -18.94 15.56 13.08
CA LYS A 435 -18.27 16.50 12.15
C LYS A 435 -16.77 16.24 11.99
N LEU A 436 -16.28 16.24 10.76
CA LEU A 436 -14.86 16.33 10.38
C LEU A 436 -14.67 17.61 9.57
N TYR A 437 -13.49 18.21 9.58
CA TYR A 437 -13.18 19.46 8.89
C TYR A 437 -12.01 19.29 7.92
N TYR A 438 -12.05 20.00 6.80
CA TYR A 438 -10.91 20.28 5.94
C TYR A 438 -9.87 21.07 6.72
N ILE A 439 -8.65 21.04 6.20
CA ILE A 439 -7.49 21.73 6.76
C ILE A 439 -7.72 23.26 6.83
N SER A 440 -8.47 23.84 5.89
CA SER A 440 -8.91 25.25 5.91
C SER A 440 -9.92 25.60 7.01
N GLY A 441 -10.40 24.61 7.78
CA GLY A 441 -11.49 24.76 8.75
C GLY A 441 -12.89 24.62 8.16
N ALA A 442 -13.02 24.44 6.83
CA ALA A 442 -14.31 24.13 6.21
C ALA A 442 -14.82 22.75 6.65
N LEU A 443 -16.12 22.54 6.77
CA LEU A 443 -16.68 21.23 7.14
C LEU A 443 -16.35 20.21 6.03
N TYR A 444 -15.72 19.07 6.38
CA TYR A 444 -15.42 17.97 5.46
C TYR A 444 -16.53 16.93 5.43
N SER A 445 -16.99 16.50 6.61
CA SER A 445 -18.08 15.55 6.70
C SER A 445 -18.92 15.80 7.94
N ARG A 446 -20.16 15.36 7.90
CA ARG A 446 -21.05 15.29 9.04
C ARG A 446 -21.73 13.92 9.08
N THR A 447 -21.76 13.28 10.24
CA THR A 447 -22.44 11.99 10.42
C THR A 447 -23.64 12.17 11.36
N GLN A 448 -24.74 11.52 11.03
CA GLN A 448 -25.96 11.36 11.81
C GLN A 448 -26.34 9.87 11.80
N GLU A 449 -27.22 9.41 12.68
CA GLU A 449 -27.51 7.98 12.89
C GLU A 449 -27.83 7.20 11.60
N ASP A 450 -28.58 7.82 10.67
CA ASP A 450 -29.06 7.21 9.43
C ASP A 450 -28.42 7.82 8.16
N LYS A 451 -27.51 8.79 8.31
CA LYS A 451 -27.05 9.62 7.20
C LYS A 451 -25.63 10.14 7.40
N LYS A 452 -24.81 10.04 6.36
CA LYS A 452 -23.47 10.66 6.30
C LYS A 452 -23.38 11.62 5.13
N GLU A 453 -22.92 12.83 5.43
CA GLU A 453 -22.75 13.92 4.48
C GLU A 453 -21.28 14.26 4.37
N TYR A 454 -20.80 14.50 3.17
CA TYR A 454 -19.48 15.01 2.87
C TYR A 454 -19.67 16.30 2.07
N PHE A 455 -18.79 17.25 2.29
CA PHE A 455 -18.83 18.57 1.66
C PHE A 455 -17.55 18.78 0.88
N TYR A 456 -17.57 19.66 -0.11
CA TYR A 456 -16.40 20.28 -0.69
C TYR A 456 -15.91 21.40 0.22
N GLU A 457 -14.67 21.82 0.05
CA GLU A 457 -14.07 22.87 0.87
C GLU A 457 -14.77 24.23 0.72
N ASN A 458 -15.45 24.46 -0.41
CA ASN A 458 -16.33 25.61 -0.62
C ASN A 458 -17.69 25.51 0.10
N GLY A 459 -17.92 24.47 0.90
CA GLY A 459 -19.14 24.20 1.65
C GLY A 459 -20.27 23.53 0.87
N SER A 460 -20.14 23.36 -0.45
CA SER A 460 -21.15 22.64 -1.24
C SER A 460 -21.16 21.14 -0.89
N PRO A 461 -22.33 20.46 -0.93
CA PRO A 461 -22.37 19.02 -0.69
C PRO A 461 -21.52 18.30 -1.75
N LYS A 462 -20.81 17.26 -1.34
CA LYS A 462 -19.98 16.37 -2.17
C LYS A 462 -20.62 15.00 -2.30
N THR A 463 -21.01 14.42 -1.17
CA THR A 463 -21.62 13.10 -1.10
C THR A 463 -22.64 13.07 0.04
N ILE A 464 -23.78 12.42 -0.17
CA ILE A 464 -24.76 12.10 0.85
C ILE A 464 -25.03 10.60 0.75
N GLU A 465 -24.90 9.90 1.87
CA GLU A 465 -25.04 8.46 2.00
C GLU A 465 -26.03 8.15 3.12
N CYS A 466 -27.01 7.28 2.87
CA CYS A 466 -27.96 6.81 3.88
C CYS A 466 -27.61 5.40 4.36
N TYR A 467 -27.90 5.12 5.63
CA TYR A 467 -27.59 3.86 6.31
C TYR A 467 -28.83 3.28 7.00
N ALA A 468 -28.92 1.95 7.00
CA ALA A 468 -29.83 1.18 7.85
C ALA A 468 -29.08 -0.02 8.44
N ASP A 469 -29.21 -0.27 9.74
CA ASP A 469 -28.49 -1.31 10.48
C ASP A 469 -26.96 -1.29 10.24
N GLY A 470 -26.37 -0.08 10.21
CA GLY A 470 -24.93 0.11 9.99
C GLY A 470 -24.44 -0.17 8.57
N ARG A 471 -25.34 -0.42 7.60
CA ARG A 471 -24.98 -0.66 6.18
C ARG A 471 -25.62 0.37 5.26
N LEU A 472 -24.90 0.72 4.18
CA LEU A 472 -25.42 1.63 3.15
C LEU A 472 -26.75 1.10 2.59
N SER A 473 -27.82 1.85 2.79
CA SER A 473 -29.17 1.45 2.40
C SER A 473 -30.01 2.71 2.15
N GLY A 474 -30.60 2.81 0.96
CA GLY A 474 -31.29 4.00 0.48
C GLY A 474 -30.56 4.68 -0.67
N GLU A 475 -30.82 5.98 -0.85
CA GLU A 475 -30.21 6.77 -1.93
C GLU A 475 -28.81 7.28 -1.54
N SER A 476 -27.84 7.11 -2.43
CA SER A 476 -26.55 7.79 -2.39
C SER A 476 -26.52 8.89 -3.46
N LEU A 477 -26.29 10.12 -3.01
CA LEU A 477 -26.27 11.32 -3.85
C LEU A 477 -24.86 11.89 -3.90
N LEU A 478 -24.30 12.02 -5.10
CA LEU A 478 -23.03 12.69 -5.31
C LEU A 478 -23.28 13.99 -6.05
N TYR A 479 -22.48 15.00 -5.76
CA TYR A 479 -22.62 16.33 -6.33
C TYR A 479 -21.30 16.76 -6.97
N TRP A 480 -21.38 17.72 -7.90
CA TRP A 480 -20.24 18.45 -8.43
C TRP A 480 -19.86 19.61 -7.50
N PRO A 481 -18.63 20.17 -7.57
CA PRO A 481 -18.23 21.32 -6.76
C PRO A 481 -19.10 22.57 -6.93
N ASN A 482 -19.87 22.65 -8.02
CA ASN A 482 -20.85 23.72 -8.27
C ASN A 482 -22.22 23.48 -7.60
N GLY A 483 -22.36 22.41 -6.79
CA GLY A 483 -23.58 22.04 -6.07
C GLY A 483 -24.62 21.27 -6.90
N ARG A 484 -24.39 21.02 -8.20
CA ARG A 484 -25.33 20.26 -9.03
C ARG A 484 -25.15 18.76 -8.84
N LEU A 485 -26.24 18.00 -8.94
CA LEU A 485 -26.23 16.54 -8.82
C LEU A 485 -25.29 15.93 -9.88
N LYS A 486 -24.38 15.09 -9.43
CA LYS A 486 -23.44 14.31 -10.25
C LYS A 486 -23.91 12.89 -10.43
N ARG A 487 -24.43 12.25 -9.38
CA ARG A 487 -24.94 10.88 -9.44
C ARG A 487 -26.00 10.65 -8.39
N LYS A 488 -27.00 9.86 -8.71
CA LYS A 488 -28.01 9.33 -7.78
C LYS A 488 -28.06 7.82 -7.94
N CYS A 489 -27.80 7.08 -6.88
CA CYS A 489 -27.74 5.62 -6.90
C CYS A 489 -28.55 5.02 -5.74
N SER A 490 -29.40 4.04 -6.02
CA SER A 490 -30.14 3.29 -5.00
C SER A 490 -29.34 2.07 -4.55
N LEU A 491 -29.17 1.92 -3.23
CA LEU A 491 -28.42 0.85 -2.58
C LEU A 491 -29.28 0.11 -1.57
N LEU A 492 -29.08 -1.21 -1.44
CA LEU A 492 -29.62 -2.05 -0.38
C LEU A 492 -28.49 -2.85 0.24
N ARG A 493 -28.18 -2.59 1.51
CA ARG A 493 -27.09 -3.24 2.28
C ARG A 493 -25.73 -3.21 1.54
N GLY A 494 -25.40 -2.09 0.89
CA GLY A 494 -24.14 -1.86 0.17
C GLY A 494 -24.13 -2.33 -1.29
N VAL A 495 -25.21 -2.95 -1.77
CA VAL A 495 -25.33 -3.48 -3.13
C VAL A 495 -26.30 -2.62 -3.93
N ARG A 496 -26.02 -2.35 -5.22
CA ARG A 496 -26.95 -1.57 -6.08
C ARG A 496 -28.29 -2.29 -6.24
N GLU A 497 -29.37 -1.60 -5.92
CA GLU A 497 -30.74 -2.10 -5.97
C GLU A 497 -31.67 -0.92 -6.29
N GLY A 498 -32.06 -0.80 -7.56
CA GLY A 498 -32.84 0.33 -8.07
C GLY A 498 -32.14 1.11 -9.18
N TRP A 499 -32.53 2.37 -9.34
CA TRP A 499 -31.98 3.25 -10.36
C TRP A 499 -30.60 3.79 -9.99
N ASP A 500 -29.75 3.92 -11.01
CA ASP A 500 -28.48 4.61 -10.96
C ASP A 500 -28.42 5.59 -12.14
N GLN A 501 -28.20 6.87 -11.84
CA GLN A 501 -28.19 7.94 -12.83
C GLN A 501 -27.02 8.88 -12.57
N MET A 502 -26.24 9.16 -13.61
CA MET A 502 -25.11 10.09 -13.60
C MET A 502 -25.41 11.30 -14.48
N LEU A 503 -25.08 12.50 -13.99
CA LEU A 503 -25.31 13.76 -14.69
C LEU A 503 -24.00 14.56 -14.83
N SER A 504 -23.91 15.35 -15.89
CA SER A 504 -22.81 16.29 -16.14
C SER A 504 -22.87 17.49 -15.18
N PRO A 505 -21.79 18.30 -15.08
CA PRO A 505 -21.82 19.56 -14.34
C PRO A 505 -22.88 20.56 -14.81
N HIS A 506 -23.47 20.34 -16.00
CA HIS A 506 -24.55 21.16 -16.56
C HIS A 506 -25.95 20.56 -16.37
N GLY A 507 -26.07 19.37 -15.76
CA GLY A 507 -27.35 18.70 -15.50
C GLY A 507 -27.83 17.78 -16.64
N ILE A 508 -26.97 17.48 -17.61
CA ILE A 508 -27.28 16.55 -18.70
C ILE A 508 -27.07 15.12 -18.19
N VAL A 509 -28.06 14.24 -18.32
CA VAL A 509 -27.91 12.82 -17.99
C VAL A 509 -26.86 12.22 -18.91
N LEU A 510 -25.80 11.69 -18.32
CA LEU A 510 -24.68 11.07 -19.04
C LEU A 510 -24.81 9.55 -19.06
N ASP A 511 -25.34 8.94 -18.01
CA ASP A 511 -25.47 7.49 -17.88
C ASP A 511 -26.67 7.19 -16.97
N GLU A 512 -27.51 6.24 -17.32
CA GLU A 512 -28.60 5.80 -16.46
C GLU A 512 -28.94 4.33 -16.67
N GLY A 513 -29.39 3.66 -15.60
CA GLY A 513 -29.80 2.27 -15.67
C GLY A 513 -30.34 1.72 -14.36
N PHE A 514 -31.02 0.58 -14.44
CA PHE A 514 -31.57 -0.12 -13.28
C PHE A 514 -30.69 -1.28 -12.87
N TYR A 515 -30.59 -1.53 -11.57
CA TYR A 515 -29.83 -2.62 -10.97
C TYR A 515 -30.69 -3.45 -10.02
N ARG A 516 -30.43 -4.76 -9.96
CA ARG A 516 -31.03 -5.68 -8.98
C ARG A 516 -29.93 -6.59 -8.44
N LYS A 517 -29.75 -6.63 -7.13
CA LYS A 517 -28.67 -7.39 -6.45
C LYS A 517 -27.27 -7.12 -7.03
N GLY A 518 -27.01 -5.88 -7.42
CA GLY A 518 -25.71 -5.42 -7.94
C GLY A 518 -25.54 -5.63 -9.44
N GLU A 519 -26.50 -6.28 -10.10
CA GLU A 519 -26.45 -6.63 -11.51
C GLU A 519 -27.32 -5.68 -12.33
N PRO A 520 -26.87 -5.24 -13.52
CA PRO A 520 -27.67 -4.38 -14.38
C PRO A 520 -28.87 -5.16 -14.95
N VAL A 521 -30.04 -4.52 -15.01
CA VAL A 521 -31.30 -5.10 -15.52
C VAL A 521 -32.01 -4.07 -16.40
N GLY A 522 -32.67 -4.54 -17.45
CA GLY A 522 -33.45 -3.69 -18.35
C GLY A 522 -32.56 -2.84 -19.24
N VAL A 523 -32.98 -1.61 -19.52
CA VAL A 523 -32.27 -0.74 -20.47
C VAL A 523 -31.37 0.25 -19.73
N HIS A 524 -30.11 0.28 -20.12
CA HIS A 524 -29.12 1.27 -19.72
C HIS A 524 -28.84 2.20 -20.90
N ARG A 525 -28.68 3.50 -20.62
CA ARG A 525 -28.43 4.53 -21.64
C ARG A 525 -27.24 5.36 -21.26
N ARG A 526 -26.46 5.75 -22.26
CA ARG A 526 -25.37 6.72 -22.12
C ARG A 526 -25.51 7.81 -23.18
N CYS A 527 -25.34 9.05 -22.74
CA CYS A 527 -25.35 10.23 -23.60
C CYS A 527 -24.02 10.97 -23.53
N ASN A 528 -23.70 11.70 -24.60
CA ASN A 528 -22.53 12.59 -24.62
C ASN A 528 -22.78 13.89 -23.83
N ARG A 529 -21.78 14.77 -23.76
CA ARG A 529 -21.87 16.06 -23.04
C ARG A 529 -22.88 17.05 -23.63
N ARG A 530 -23.41 16.80 -24.83
CA ARG A 530 -24.47 17.58 -25.48
C ARG A 530 -25.87 17.00 -25.22
N GLY A 531 -25.96 15.84 -24.55
CA GLY A 531 -27.22 15.15 -24.28
C GLY A 531 -27.69 14.24 -25.42
N GLN A 532 -26.84 13.97 -26.41
CA GLN A 532 -27.16 13.05 -27.49
C GLN A 532 -26.88 11.62 -27.02
N LEU A 533 -27.82 10.70 -27.25
CA LEU A 533 -27.66 9.27 -26.96
C LEU A 533 -26.52 8.70 -27.81
N ILE A 534 -25.54 8.06 -27.17
CA ILE A 534 -24.38 7.45 -27.83
C ILE A 534 -24.31 5.94 -27.62
N GLU A 535 -24.96 5.42 -26.58
CA GLU A 535 -25.01 3.98 -26.28
C GLU A 535 -26.30 3.62 -25.55
N GLU A 536 -26.86 2.47 -25.88
CA GLU A 536 -27.98 1.86 -25.18
C GLU A 536 -27.75 0.34 -25.10
N ILE A 537 -27.87 -0.21 -23.89
CA ILE A 537 -27.72 -1.64 -23.62
C ILE A 537 -29.01 -2.16 -23.00
N GLU A 538 -29.63 -3.15 -23.63
CA GLU A 538 -30.78 -3.84 -23.08
C GLU A 538 -30.32 -5.20 -22.54
N TYR A 539 -30.28 -5.32 -21.22
CA TYR A 539 -29.91 -6.55 -20.53
C TYR A 539 -31.08 -7.53 -20.52
N LEU A 540 -30.87 -8.68 -21.18
CA LEU A 540 -31.77 -9.81 -21.21
C LEU A 540 -31.39 -10.81 -20.10
N GLU A 541 -31.70 -12.09 -20.27
CA GLU A 541 -31.18 -13.13 -19.38
C GLU A 541 -29.68 -13.34 -19.59
N LYS A 542 -28.91 -13.36 -18.50
CA LYS A 542 -27.45 -13.49 -18.54
C LYS A 542 -27.00 -14.72 -19.35
N PRO A 543 -25.93 -14.58 -20.17
CA PRO A 543 -25.07 -13.40 -20.35
C PRO A 543 -25.53 -12.43 -21.46
N ARG A 544 -26.78 -12.53 -21.93
CA ARG A 544 -27.26 -11.88 -23.15
C ARG A 544 -27.63 -10.41 -22.95
N PHE A 545 -27.35 -9.60 -23.98
CA PHE A 545 -27.75 -8.19 -24.06
C PHE A 545 -27.85 -7.74 -25.52
N ASN A 546 -28.73 -6.78 -25.79
CA ASN A 546 -28.72 -6.03 -27.05
C ASN A 546 -27.92 -4.74 -26.86
N LEU A 547 -27.18 -4.31 -27.87
CA LEU A 547 -26.34 -3.09 -27.84
C LEU A 547 -26.66 -2.22 -29.05
N ARG A 548 -26.93 -0.93 -28.81
CA ARG A 548 -26.97 0.09 -29.84
C ARG A 548 -25.95 1.17 -29.52
N ARG A 549 -25.19 1.62 -30.52
CA ARG A 549 -24.29 2.79 -30.41
C ARG A 549 -24.53 3.76 -31.55
N TRP A 550 -24.46 5.05 -31.24
CA TRP A 550 -24.60 6.14 -32.19
C TRP A 550 -23.31 6.97 -32.23
N ASP A 551 -23.06 7.63 -33.35
CA ASP A 551 -22.04 8.69 -33.45
C ASP A 551 -22.55 10.06 -32.97
N ASP A 552 -21.69 11.08 -33.08
CA ASP A 552 -22.01 12.45 -32.66
C ASP A 552 -23.07 13.12 -33.56
N GLU A 553 -23.30 12.60 -34.77
CA GLU A 553 -24.37 12.99 -35.69
C GLU A 553 -25.71 12.28 -35.41
N GLY A 554 -25.74 11.33 -34.48
CA GLY A 554 -26.94 10.56 -34.12
C GLY A 554 -27.26 9.42 -35.10
N GLN A 555 -26.30 8.98 -35.90
CA GLN A 555 -26.42 7.80 -36.75
C GLN A 555 -25.98 6.56 -35.99
N ILE A 556 -26.74 5.47 -36.10
CA ILE A 556 -26.36 4.18 -35.52
C ILE A 556 -25.07 3.71 -36.18
N ARG A 557 -24.07 3.34 -35.37
CA ARG A 557 -22.78 2.76 -35.80
C ARG A 557 -22.62 1.31 -35.38
N VAL A 558 -23.30 0.87 -34.32
CA VAL A 558 -23.31 -0.52 -33.88
C VAL A 558 -24.73 -0.88 -33.48
N ASN A 559 -25.19 -2.04 -33.92
CA ASN A 559 -26.44 -2.65 -33.49
C ASN A 559 -26.22 -4.16 -33.34
N THR A 560 -26.21 -4.64 -32.10
CA THR A 560 -26.11 -6.06 -31.74
C THR A 560 -27.44 -6.48 -31.13
N ARG A 561 -28.03 -7.57 -31.64
CA ARG A 561 -29.29 -8.10 -31.17
C ARG A 561 -29.26 -9.62 -31.09
N TRP A 562 -29.82 -10.16 -30.00
CA TRP A 562 -30.13 -11.59 -29.91
C TRP A 562 -31.43 -11.89 -30.65
N VAL A 563 -31.37 -12.86 -31.56
CA VAL A 563 -32.53 -13.32 -32.34
C VAL A 563 -33.32 -14.34 -31.53
N ASP A 564 -32.61 -15.22 -30.82
CA ASP A 564 -33.15 -16.23 -29.91
C ASP A 564 -32.17 -16.48 -28.74
N ASP A 565 -32.31 -17.60 -28.04
CA ASP A 565 -31.48 -17.94 -26.87
C ASP A 565 -30.03 -18.30 -27.21
N ILE A 566 -29.73 -18.63 -28.46
CA ILE A 566 -28.41 -19.08 -28.88
C ILE A 566 -27.83 -18.25 -30.02
N HIS A 567 -28.62 -17.52 -30.81
CA HIS A 567 -28.15 -16.76 -31.96
C HIS A 567 -28.17 -15.25 -31.74
N TYR A 568 -27.13 -14.57 -32.22
CA TYR A 568 -27.07 -13.11 -32.27
C TYR A 568 -26.67 -12.60 -33.66
N GLU A 569 -27.10 -11.40 -33.96
CA GLU A 569 -26.71 -10.63 -35.13
C GLU A 569 -26.04 -9.33 -34.67
N GLU A 570 -24.94 -8.97 -35.29
CA GLU A 570 -24.26 -7.70 -35.10
C GLU A 570 -24.11 -7.00 -36.44
N ARG A 571 -24.46 -5.73 -36.48
CA ARG A 571 -24.21 -4.83 -37.60
C ARG A 571 -23.41 -3.64 -37.11
N ALA A 572 -22.18 -3.52 -37.57
CA ALA A 572 -21.25 -2.47 -37.16
C ALA A 572 -20.67 -1.72 -38.38
N TRP A 573 -20.50 -0.41 -38.25
CA TRP A 573 -19.84 0.40 -39.27
C TRP A 573 -18.33 0.37 -39.07
N ASP A 574 -17.61 -0.14 -40.06
CA ASP A 574 -16.15 -0.09 -40.08
C ASP A 574 -15.69 1.29 -40.59
N ARG A 575 -15.08 2.07 -39.69
CA ARG A 575 -14.58 3.42 -39.99
C ARG A 575 -13.35 3.45 -40.90
N PHE A 576 -12.60 2.35 -40.99
CA PHE A 576 -11.39 2.27 -41.81
C PHE A 576 -11.73 1.83 -43.23
N GLU A 577 -12.66 0.88 -43.36
CA GLU A 577 -13.11 0.37 -44.65
C GLU A 577 -14.34 1.12 -45.21
N ASN A 578 -14.90 2.05 -44.44
CA ASN A 578 -16.04 2.89 -44.79
C ASN A 578 -17.25 2.07 -45.30
N LYS A 579 -17.53 0.94 -44.64
CA LYS A 579 -18.61 0.01 -45.00
C LYS A 579 -19.27 -0.60 -43.77
N TRP A 580 -20.46 -1.18 -43.98
CA TRP A 580 -21.12 -2.00 -42.97
C TRP A 580 -20.50 -3.41 -42.92
N VAL A 581 -20.24 -3.89 -41.72
CA VAL A 581 -19.85 -5.26 -41.41
C VAL A 581 -21.00 -5.91 -40.66
N GLU A 582 -21.46 -7.05 -41.17
CA GLU A 582 -22.50 -7.86 -40.54
C GLU A 582 -21.87 -9.16 -40.05
N LYS A 583 -22.15 -9.51 -38.80
CA LYS A 583 -21.72 -10.75 -38.18
C LYS A 583 -22.93 -11.46 -37.63
N ARG A 584 -22.91 -12.78 -37.76
CA ARG A 584 -23.83 -13.66 -37.06
C ARG A 584 -23.01 -14.62 -36.24
N GLY A 585 -23.50 -14.96 -35.07
CA GLY A 585 -22.83 -15.94 -34.24
C GLY A 585 -23.80 -16.70 -33.36
N ARG A 586 -23.26 -17.72 -32.71
CA ARG A 586 -23.97 -18.57 -31.76
C ARG A 586 -23.27 -18.62 -30.41
N PHE A 587 -24.05 -18.77 -29.35
CA PHE A 587 -23.56 -19.00 -28.00
C PHE A 587 -23.61 -20.50 -27.67
N ASP A 588 -22.46 -21.07 -27.32
CA ASP A 588 -22.34 -22.51 -27.00
C ASP A 588 -22.54 -22.84 -25.51
N GLY A 589 -22.97 -21.85 -24.71
CA GLY A 589 -23.07 -21.97 -23.26
C GLY A 589 -21.81 -21.53 -22.50
N LYS A 590 -20.67 -21.30 -23.18
CA LYS A 590 -19.42 -20.79 -22.58
C LYS A 590 -18.92 -19.52 -23.26
N LYS A 591 -19.01 -19.40 -24.58
CA LYS A 591 -18.52 -18.25 -25.36
C LYS A 591 -19.32 -18.02 -26.64
N LEU A 592 -19.19 -16.82 -27.19
CA LEU A 592 -19.71 -16.48 -28.52
C LEU A 592 -18.80 -17.05 -29.60
N MET A 593 -19.41 -17.62 -30.63
CA MET A 593 -18.74 -18.22 -31.79
C MET A 593 -19.32 -17.60 -33.06
N ASP A 594 -18.47 -17.09 -33.95
CA ASP A 594 -18.92 -16.61 -35.26
C ASP A 594 -19.46 -17.80 -36.08
N LEU A 595 -20.54 -17.56 -36.85
CA LEU A 595 -21.17 -18.54 -37.75
C LEU A 595 -20.55 -18.52 -39.15
#